data_AF-A0A966PS72-F1
#
_entry.id   AF-A0A966PS72-F1
#
_cell.length_a   1.000
_cell.length_b   1.000
_cell.length_c   1.000
_cell.angle_alpha   90.00
_cell.angle_beta   90.00
_cell.angle_gamma   90.00
#
_symmetry.space_group_name_H-M   'P 1'
#
loop_
_entity.id
_entity.type
_entity.pdbx_description
1 polymer ?
#
loop_
_entity_poly.entity_id
_entity_poly.type
_entity_poly.pdbx_seq_one_letter_code
_entity_poly.pdbx_strand_id
1 'polypeptide(L)'
;MILDNGRFTHAVYASSKQNLIFATWYSENTKKHKEIAIKTDLDNKLYKKLLETFTPDEIYQMTDQKRKLNSQTFEIYVKDIALKYGLVYDPLIHNPQEKLTVDNLFNPLAGDVGTDLLFNLKLKIFDLPEVTQSNNTELKKKLREAKTPLESLYIAGKFLYE
;
A
#
# COMPACT_ATOMS: atom_id res chain seq x y z
N MET A 1 -28.09 -12.69 -27.49
CA MET A 1 -27.59 -11.31 -27.56
C MET A 1 -27.04 -11.09 -28.97
N ILE A 2 -27.63 -10.17 -29.74
CA ILE A 2 -27.14 -9.82 -31.07
C ILE A 2 -26.22 -8.63 -30.87
N LEU A 3 -24.93 -8.80 -31.17
CA LEU A 3 -23.98 -7.70 -31.13
C LEU A 3 -24.27 -6.80 -32.33
N ASP A 4 -24.40 -5.51 -32.07
CA ASP A 4 -24.54 -4.46 -33.06
C ASP A 4 -23.24 -4.28 -33.87
N ASN A 5 -23.16 -3.26 -34.74
CA ASN A 5 -21.93 -2.99 -35.46
C ASN A 5 -20.84 -2.53 -34.48
N GLY A 6 -19.68 -3.19 -34.49
CA GLY A 6 -18.65 -3.01 -33.48
C GLY A 6 -17.54 -4.05 -33.55
N ARG A 7 -16.62 -3.99 -32.58
CA ARG A 7 -15.49 -4.92 -32.46
C ARG A 7 -15.14 -5.23 -31.02
N PHE A 8 -14.52 -6.38 -30.79
CA PHE A 8 -13.88 -6.66 -29.52
C PHE A 8 -12.57 -5.86 -29.42
N THR A 9 -12.33 -5.23 -28.28
CA THR A 9 -11.13 -4.43 -28.03
C THR A 9 -10.23 -5.03 -26.97
N HIS A 10 -10.75 -5.93 -26.14
CA HIS A 10 -10.00 -6.59 -25.09
C HIS A 10 -10.72 -7.88 -24.67
N ALA A 11 -9.97 -8.88 -24.22
CA ALA A 11 -10.54 -10.12 -23.72
C ALA A 11 -9.59 -10.80 -22.72
N VAL A 12 -10.15 -11.30 -21.61
CA VAL A 12 -9.39 -12.01 -20.57
C VAL A 12 -10.15 -13.20 -20.03
N TYR A 13 -9.43 -14.26 -19.66
CA TYR A 13 -10.02 -15.39 -18.95
C TYR A 13 -10.39 -14.98 -17.52
N ALA A 14 -11.67 -15.16 -17.19
CA ALA A 14 -12.22 -14.88 -15.87
C ALA A 14 -12.01 -16.03 -14.87
N SER A 15 -11.69 -17.23 -15.38
CA SER A 15 -11.61 -18.47 -14.61
C SER A 15 -10.26 -19.15 -14.83
N SER A 16 -9.74 -19.80 -13.79
CA SER A 16 -8.53 -20.64 -13.88
C SER A 16 -8.74 -21.84 -14.82
N LYS A 17 -9.98 -22.33 -14.91
CA LYS A 17 -10.40 -23.39 -15.84
C LYS A 17 -10.60 -22.90 -17.27
N GLN A 18 -10.39 -21.60 -17.52
CA GLN A 18 -10.49 -20.95 -18.84
C GLN A 18 -11.83 -21.16 -19.54
N ASN A 19 -12.88 -21.47 -18.78
CA ASN A 19 -14.21 -21.77 -19.29
C ASN A 19 -15.08 -20.52 -19.52
N LEU A 20 -14.57 -19.35 -19.13
CA LEU A 20 -15.27 -18.07 -19.16
C LEU A 20 -14.29 -16.96 -19.51
N ILE A 21 -14.67 -16.12 -20.47
CA ILE A 21 -13.96 -14.93 -20.91
C ILE A 21 -14.80 -13.70 -20.61
N PHE A 22 -14.19 -12.66 -20.06
CA PHE A 22 -14.76 -11.31 -20.09
C PHE A 22 -14.14 -10.56 -21.26
N ALA A 23 -14.98 -10.20 -22.22
CA ALA A 23 -14.59 -9.46 -23.40
C ALA A 23 -15.22 -8.07 -23.42
N THR A 24 -14.44 -7.08 -23.80
CA THR A 24 -14.91 -5.70 -23.98
C THR A 24 -15.32 -5.50 -25.43
N TRP A 25 -16.61 -5.21 -25.64
CA TRP A 25 -17.19 -4.86 -26.92
C TRP A 25 -17.29 -3.36 -27.07
N TYR A 26 -16.74 -2.81 -28.16
CA TYR A 26 -16.95 -1.43 -28.56
C TYR A 26 -18.05 -1.38 -29.64
N SER A 27 -19.14 -0.70 -29.34
CA SER A 27 -20.25 -0.46 -30.28
C SER A 27 -20.00 0.83 -31.04
N GLU A 28 -19.91 0.76 -32.37
CA GLU A 28 -19.76 1.94 -33.24
C GLU A 28 -21.02 2.81 -33.22
N ASN A 29 -22.19 2.20 -33.02
CA ASN A 29 -23.47 2.90 -32.98
C ASN A 29 -23.61 3.78 -31.73
N THR A 30 -23.18 3.26 -30.58
CA THR A 30 -23.33 3.97 -29.29
C THR A 30 -22.05 4.64 -28.82
N LYS A 31 -20.91 4.36 -29.47
CA LYS A 31 -19.55 4.78 -29.07
C LYS A 31 -19.23 4.45 -27.61
N LYS A 32 -19.73 3.32 -27.13
CA LYS A 32 -19.57 2.86 -25.73
C LYS A 32 -18.94 1.48 -25.69
N HIS A 33 -18.19 1.25 -24.61
CA HIS A 33 -17.69 -0.06 -24.24
C HIS A 33 -18.70 -0.80 -23.36
N LYS A 34 -18.85 -2.09 -23.59
CA LYS A 34 -19.64 -3.00 -22.75
C LYS A 34 -18.83 -4.25 -22.46
N GLU A 35 -18.83 -4.70 -21.21
CA GLU A 35 -18.24 -5.98 -20.85
C GLU A 35 -19.26 -7.10 -21.07
N ILE A 36 -18.80 -8.20 -21.66
CA ILE A 36 -19.63 -9.35 -22.02
C ILE A 36 -18.97 -10.62 -21.50
N ALA A 37 -19.74 -11.41 -20.78
CA ALA A 37 -19.33 -12.75 -20.34
C ALA A 37 -19.58 -13.77 -21.47
N ILE A 38 -18.51 -14.41 -21.95
CA ILE A 38 -18.54 -15.37 -23.05
C ILE A 38 -18.03 -16.72 -22.53
N LYS A 39 -18.87 -17.75 -22.61
CA LYS A 39 -18.43 -19.13 -22.35
C LYS A 39 -17.57 -19.61 -23.51
N THR A 40 -16.45 -20.27 -23.21
CA THR A 40 -15.53 -20.88 -24.19
C THR A 40 -16.10 -22.18 -24.71
N ASP A 41 -17.09 -22.04 -25.59
CA ASP A 41 -17.80 -23.15 -26.19
C ASP A 41 -17.79 -22.93 -27.70
N LEU A 42 -17.35 -23.94 -28.45
CA LEU A 42 -17.30 -23.87 -29.90
C LEU A 42 -18.69 -23.77 -30.52
N ASP A 43 -19.78 -24.08 -29.81
CA ASP A 43 -21.15 -23.83 -30.30
C ASP A 43 -21.64 -22.41 -30.01
N ASN A 44 -20.93 -21.66 -29.17
CA ASN A 44 -21.29 -20.30 -28.81
C ASN A 44 -20.89 -19.32 -29.93
N LYS A 45 -21.90 -18.72 -30.58
CA LYS A 45 -21.72 -17.71 -31.64
C LYS A 45 -20.84 -16.53 -31.21
N LEU A 46 -20.91 -16.11 -29.94
CA LEU A 46 -20.09 -15.02 -29.42
C LEU A 46 -18.62 -15.42 -29.27
N TYR A 47 -18.36 -16.69 -28.94
CA TYR A 47 -17.01 -17.22 -28.84
C TYR A 47 -16.37 -17.34 -30.22
N LYS A 48 -17.10 -17.84 -31.22
CA LYS A 48 -16.63 -17.84 -32.62
C LYS A 48 -16.25 -16.45 -33.09
N LYS A 49 -17.13 -15.46 -32.87
CA LYS A 49 -16.87 -14.06 -33.24
C LYS A 49 -15.69 -13.45 -32.49
N LEU A 50 -15.48 -13.85 -31.24
CA LEU A 50 -14.31 -13.44 -30.47
C LEU A 50 -13.02 -13.99 -31.09
N LEU A 51 -13.03 -15.27 -31.47
CA LEU A 51 -11.89 -15.95 -32.09
C LEU A 51 -11.54 -15.43 -33.49
N GLU A 52 -12.49 -14.80 -34.19
CA GLU A 52 -12.22 -14.03 -35.42
C GLU A 52 -11.41 -12.74 -35.14
N THR A 53 -11.46 -12.22 -33.92
CA THR A 53 -10.75 -10.99 -33.52
C THR A 53 -9.46 -11.27 -32.77
N PHE A 54 -9.46 -12.26 -31.87
CA PHE A 54 -8.33 -12.61 -31.02
C PHE A 54 -8.10 -14.12 -31.01
N THR A 55 -6.84 -14.51 -31.15
CA THR A 55 -6.41 -15.88 -30.93
C THR A 55 -6.46 -16.25 -29.44
N PRO A 56 -6.56 -17.55 -29.09
CA PRO A 56 -6.47 -17.99 -27.70
C PRO A 56 -5.19 -17.50 -27.00
N ASP A 57 -4.06 -17.47 -27.71
CA ASP A 57 -2.76 -17.02 -27.19
C ASP A 57 -2.76 -15.52 -26.86
N GLU A 58 -3.36 -14.68 -27.69
CA GLU A 58 -3.52 -13.25 -27.38
C GLU A 58 -4.41 -13.04 -26.15
N ILE A 59 -5.46 -13.84 -26.00
CA ILE A 59 -6.33 -13.80 -24.80
C ILE A 59 -5.53 -14.24 -23.56
N TYR A 60 -4.64 -15.22 -23.67
CA TYR A 60 -3.73 -15.59 -22.57
C TYR A 60 -2.77 -14.47 -22.23
N GLN A 61 -2.14 -13.84 -23.21
CA GLN A 61 -1.21 -12.73 -22.98
C GLN A 61 -1.91 -11.55 -22.30
N MET A 62 -3.09 -11.15 -22.77
CA MET A 62 -3.91 -10.12 -22.12
C MET A 62 -4.30 -10.51 -20.69
N THR A 63 -4.62 -11.80 -20.47
CA THR A 63 -4.94 -12.31 -19.13
C THR A 63 -3.74 -12.23 -18.18
N ASP A 64 -2.55 -12.64 -18.64
CA ASP A 64 -1.32 -12.59 -17.85
C ASP A 64 -0.93 -11.15 -17.51
N GLN A 65 -0.98 -10.25 -18.50
CA GLN A 65 -0.74 -8.82 -18.30
C GLN A 65 -1.70 -8.22 -17.27
N LYS A 66 -3.00 -8.53 -17.37
CA LYS A 66 -3.99 -8.07 -16.40
C LYS A 66 -3.71 -8.62 -14.99
N ARG A 67 -3.31 -9.88 -14.86
CA ARG A 67 -2.98 -10.48 -13.56
C ARG A 67 -1.75 -9.83 -12.93
N LYS A 68 -0.69 -9.59 -13.71
CA LYS A 68 0.51 -8.90 -13.25
C LYS A 68 0.19 -7.49 -12.76
N LEU A 69 -0.58 -6.73 -13.55
CA LEU A 69 -1.00 -5.38 -13.18
C LEU A 69 -1.84 -5.40 -11.89
N ASN A 70 -2.83 -6.29 -11.81
CA ASN A 70 -3.67 -6.41 -10.62
C ASN A 70 -2.86 -6.78 -9.37
N SER A 71 -1.86 -7.66 -9.48
CA SER A 71 -0.97 -8.00 -8.36
C SER A 71 -0.18 -6.78 -7.89
N GLN A 72 0.46 -6.07 -8.82
CA GLN A 72 1.23 -4.86 -8.52
C GLN A 72 0.36 -3.78 -7.89
N THR A 73 -0.82 -3.53 -8.44
CA THR A 73 -1.79 -2.57 -7.91
C THR A 73 -2.28 -2.98 -6.52
N PHE A 74 -2.55 -4.27 -6.31
CA PHE A 74 -2.95 -4.78 -4.99
C PHE A 74 -1.84 -4.60 -3.96
N GLU A 75 -0.59 -4.93 -4.29
CA GLU A 75 0.57 -4.73 -3.42
C GLU A 75 0.75 -3.26 -3.03
N ILE A 76 0.61 -2.34 -4.00
CA ILE A 76 0.67 -0.89 -3.75
C ILE A 76 -0.43 -0.46 -2.78
N TYR A 77 -1.68 -0.88 -3.00
CA TYR A 77 -2.79 -0.50 -2.12
C TYR A 77 -2.65 -1.09 -0.73
N VAL A 78 -2.22 -2.36 -0.61
CA VAL A 78 -1.97 -2.98 0.69
C VAL A 78 -0.85 -2.23 1.43
N LYS A 79 0.24 -1.87 0.73
CA LYS A 79 1.31 -1.07 1.33
C LYS A 79 0.81 0.30 1.79
N ASP A 80 0.06 1.02 0.95
CA ASP A 80 -0.49 2.33 1.30
C ASP A 80 -1.44 2.28 2.50
N ILE A 81 -2.34 1.30 2.53
CA ILE A 81 -3.23 1.04 3.67
C ILE A 81 -2.40 0.71 4.91
N ALA A 82 -1.45 -0.22 4.81
CA ALA A 82 -0.63 -0.62 5.94
C ALA A 82 0.16 0.54 6.54
N LEU A 83 0.74 1.41 5.69
CA LEU A 83 1.42 2.63 6.13
C LEU A 83 0.44 3.59 6.79
N LYS A 84 -0.69 3.88 6.15
CA LYS A 84 -1.71 4.81 6.66
C LYS A 84 -2.24 4.41 8.05
N TYR A 85 -2.37 3.11 8.31
CA TYR A 85 -2.82 2.58 9.60
C TYR A 85 -1.68 2.24 10.57
N GLY A 86 -0.42 2.53 10.21
CA GLY A 86 0.73 2.24 11.07
C GLY A 86 1.01 0.75 11.28
N LEU A 87 0.52 -0.12 10.41
CA LEU A 87 0.73 -1.58 10.48
C LEU A 87 2.13 -2.00 10.00
N VAL A 88 2.80 -1.14 9.21
CA VAL A 88 4.17 -1.36 8.72
C VAL A 88 4.96 -0.07 8.92
N TYR A 89 6.14 -0.20 9.52
CA TYR A 89 7.11 0.88 9.66
C TYR A 89 8.00 0.95 8.41
N ASP A 90 7.96 2.07 7.69
CA ASP A 90 8.89 2.36 6.59
C ASP A 90 9.75 3.58 7.01
N PRO A 91 11.06 3.40 7.28
CA PRO A 91 11.92 4.46 7.81
C PRO A 91 12.08 5.65 6.84
N LEU A 92 11.68 5.50 5.57
CA LEU A 92 11.70 6.57 4.56
C LEU A 92 10.38 7.35 4.50
N ILE A 93 9.27 6.76 4.96
CA ILE A 93 7.93 7.36 4.91
C ILE A 93 7.57 7.81 6.32
N HIS A 94 7.84 9.08 6.62
CA HIS A 94 7.40 9.70 7.87
C HIS A 94 5.86 9.64 7.95
N ASN A 95 5.34 8.71 8.75
CA ASN A 95 3.91 8.58 8.96
C ASN A 95 3.40 9.87 9.62
N PRO A 96 2.40 10.58 9.06
CA PRO A 96 1.93 11.85 9.64
C PRO A 96 1.39 11.70 11.08
N GLN A 97 0.95 10.49 11.45
CA GLN A 97 0.49 10.17 12.81
C GLN A 97 1.63 9.95 13.81
N GLU A 98 2.86 9.71 13.33
CA GLU A 98 4.09 9.67 14.15
C GLU A 98 4.78 11.04 14.24
N LYS A 99 4.18 12.10 13.67
CA LYS A 99 4.65 13.45 14.01
C LYS A 99 4.42 13.63 15.50
N LEU A 100 5.52 13.74 16.23
CA LEU A 100 5.57 14.29 17.57
C LEU A 100 4.89 15.67 17.52
N THR A 101 3.57 15.70 17.72
CA THR A 101 2.85 16.97 17.85
C THR A 101 3.20 17.55 19.21
N VAL A 102 3.16 18.87 19.32
CA VAL A 102 3.36 19.54 20.61
C VAL A 102 2.36 18.99 21.63
N ASP A 103 1.14 18.66 21.20
CA ASP A 103 0.13 18.03 22.06
C ASP A 103 0.58 16.66 22.60
N ASN A 104 1.23 15.82 21.79
CA ASN A 104 1.73 14.50 22.23
C ASN A 104 2.87 14.61 23.26
N LEU A 105 3.55 15.77 23.36
CA LEU A 105 4.56 16.02 24.38
C LEU A 105 3.94 16.24 25.76
N PHE A 106 2.83 16.99 25.81
CA PHE A 106 2.13 17.33 27.05
C PHE A 106 1.07 16.31 27.44
N ASN A 107 0.47 15.64 26.46
CA ASN A 107 -0.55 14.60 26.62
C ASN A 107 -0.08 13.31 25.93
N PRO A 108 0.68 12.44 26.63
CA PRO A 108 1.14 11.20 26.06
C PRO A 108 -0.05 10.34 25.60
N LEU A 109 0.04 9.80 24.39
CA LEU A 109 -0.95 8.84 23.89
C LEU A 109 -1.00 7.60 24.81
N ALA A 110 -2.19 7.07 25.06
CA ALA A 110 -2.34 5.87 25.89
C ALA A 110 -2.04 4.59 25.09
N GLY A 111 -1.59 3.55 25.78
CA GLY A 111 -1.33 2.22 25.19
C GLY A 111 0.04 2.10 24.50
N ASP A 112 0.16 1.10 23.64
CA ASP A 112 1.43 0.73 22.99
C ASP A 112 2.01 1.87 22.15
N VAL A 113 1.14 2.65 21.49
CA VAL A 113 1.53 3.81 20.65
C VAL A 113 2.31 4.88 21.43
N GLY A 114 1.89 5.19 22.66
CA GLY A 114 2.60 6.16 23.50
C GLY A 114 3.94 5.63 24.01
N THR A 115 4.00 4.32 24.26
CA THR A 115 5.21 3.63 24.70
C THR A 115 6.25 3.59 23.58
N ASP A 116 5.82 3.29 22.36
CA ASP A 116 6.66 3.29 21.16
C ASP A 116 7.17 4.69 20.84
N LEU A 117 6.32 5.72 20.96
CA LEU A 117 6.71 7.11 20.77
C LEU A 117 7.77 7.55 21.79
N LEU A 118 7.60 7.21 23.07
CA LEU A 118 8.59 7.48 24.11
C LEU A 118 9.91 6.75 23.85
N PHE A 119 9.84 5.49 23.43
CA PHE A 119 11.01 4.68 23.12
C PHE A 119 11.80 5.25 21.93
N ASN A 120 11.11 5.56 20.83
CA ASN A 120 11.70 6.15 19.63
C ASN A 120 12.32 7.53 19.91
N LEU A 121 11.66 8.35 20.73
CA LEU A 121 12.21 9.63 21.16
C LEU A 121 13.52 9.45 21.93
N LYS A 122 13.57 8.52 22.88
CA LYS A 122 14.80 8.22 23.63
C LYS A 122 15.92 7.74 22.72
N LEU A 123 15.63 6.84 21.78
CA LEU A 123 16.62 6.37 20.81
C LEU A 123 17.22 7.54 20.01
N LYS A 124 16.38 8.40 19.45
CA LYS A 124 16.84 9.59 18.71
C LYS A 124 17.70 10.53 19.58
N ILE A 125 17.36 10.70 20.86
CA ILE A 125 18.18 11.49 21.78
C ILE A 125 19.51 10.80 22.05
N PHE A 126 19.53 9.48 22.21
CA PHE A 126 20.78 8.73 22.42
C PHE A 126 21.72 8.79 21.22
N ASP A 127 21.17 8.86 20.00
CA ASP A 127 21.94 8.97 18.75
C ASP A 127 22.56 10.37 18.55
N LEU A 128 22.18 11.38 19.35
CA LEU A 128 22.80 12.70 19.29
C LEU A 128 24.28 12.59 19.67
N PRO A 129 25.21 13.22 18.91
CA PRO A 129 26.65 13.19 19.21
C PRO A 129 26.97 13.65 20.64
N GLU A 130 26.29 14.69 21.11
CA GLU A 130 26.47 15.29 22.44
C GLU A 130 26.11 14.30 23.55
N VAL A 131 25.09 13.47 23.33
CA VAL A 131 24.69 12.41 24.27
C VAL A 131 25.61 11.20 24.11
N THR A 132 25.88 10.75 22.88
CA THR A 132 26.71 9.59 22.59
C THR A 132 28.12 9.76 23.18
N GLN A 133 28.74 10.91 22.93
CA GLN A 133 30.12 11.22 23.32
C GLN A 133 30.25 11.69 24.78
N SER A 134 29.15 12.00 25.46
CA SER A 134 29.19 12.40 26.86
C SER A 134 29.56 11.23 27.79
N ASN A 135 30.46 11.49 28.73
CA ASN A 135 30.83 10.54 29.79
C ASN A 135 29.88 10.59 30.99
N ASN A 136 28.81 11.40 30.94
CA ASN A 136 27.87 11.54 32.05
C ASN A 136 26.92 10.34 32.12
N THR A 137 27.39 9.28 32.78
CA THR A 137 26.67 8.01 32.96
C THR A 137 25.39 8.17 33.77
N GLU A 138 25.34 9.11 34.72
CA GLU A 138 24.14 9.40 35.50
C GLU A 138 23.02 10.00 34.64
N LEU A 139 23.33 11.00 33.81
CA LEU A 139 22.33 11.57 32.90
C LEU A 139 21.85 10.55 31.87
N LYS A 140 22.74 9.69 31.36
CA LYS A 140 22.36 8.58 30.47
C LYS A 140 21.42 7.60 31.16
N LYS A 141 21.66 7.28 32.44
CA LYS A 141 20.76 6.44 33.23
C LYS A 141 19.38 7.09 33.39
N LYS A 142 19.35 8.38 33.75
CA LYS A 142 18.09 9.15 33.87
C LYS A 142 17.31 9.17 32.56
N LEU A 143 17.98 9.30 31.42
CA LEU A 143 17.33 9.27 30.10
C LEU A 143 16.70 7.89 29.79
N ARG A 144 17.33 6.78 30.19
CA ARG A 144 16.74 5.43 30.05
C ARG A 144 15.49 5.28 30.90
N GLU A 145 15.53 5.80 32.13
CA GLU A 145 14.47 5.67 33.15
C GLU A 145 13.31 6.66 32.96
N ALA A 146 13.46 7.67 32.10
CA ALA A 146 12.44 8.70 31.88
C ALA A 146 11.08 8.10 31.47
N LYS A 147 9.98 8.55 32.09
CA LYS A 147 8.65 7.96 31.89
C LYS A 147 7.78 8.75 30.91
N THR A 148 8.22 9.95 30.54
CA THR A 148 7.47 10.84 29.66
C THR A 148 8.35 11.46 28.57
N PRO A 149 7.77 11.88 27.44
CA PRO A 149 8.49 12.60 26.39
C PRO A 149 9.15 13.89 26.89
N LEU A 150 8.41 14.66 27.71
CA LEU A 150 8.91 15.89 28.33
C LEU A 150 10.13 15.66 29.22
N GLU A 151 10.11 14.61 30.05
CA GLU A 151 11.25 14.27 30.91
C GLU A 151 12.47 13.89 30.08
N SER A 152 12.26 13.16 28.98
CA SER A 152 13.33 12.78 28.05
C SER A 152 13.95 14.00 27.37
N LEU A 153 13.14 14.97 26.94
CA LEU A 153 13.59 16.24 26.35
C LEU A 153 14.30 17.14 27.35
N TYR A 154 13.82 17.22 28.60
CA TYR A 154 14.47 17.98 29.66
C TYR A 154 15.89 17.45 29.93
N ILE A 155 16.05 16.13 30.00
CA ILE A 155 17.36 15.49 30.20
C ILE A 155 18.25 15.70 28.97
N ALA A 156 17.70 15.61 27.75
CA ALA A 156 18.44 15.92 26.52
C ALA A 156 18.98 17.35 26.51
N GLY A 157 18.18 18.32 26.98
CA GLY A 157 18.62 19.71 27.11
C GLY A 157 19.86 19.86 27.99
N LYS A 158 20.03 19.05 29.03
CA LYS A 158 21.23 19.06 29.88
C LYS A 158 22.48 18.53 29.21
N PHE A 159 22.35 17.72 28.15
CA PHE A 159 23.51 17.31 27.36
C PHE A 159 23.93 18.38 26.35
N LEU A 160 23.01 19.24 25.95
CA LEU A 160 23.21 20.23 24.87
C LEU A 160 23.61 21.61 25.39
N TYR A 161 23.12 21.99 26.57
CA TYR A 161 23.23 23.36 27.09
C TYR A 161 23.97 23.46 28.43
N GLU A 162 24.28 22.34 29.09
CA GLU A 162 25.08 22.27 30.34
C GLU A 162 26.37 21.48 30.08
#